data_AF-A0A2D6QEU8-F1
#
_entry.id   AF-A0A2D6QEU8-F1
#
_cell.length_a   1.000
_cell.length_b   1.000
_cell.length_c   1.000
_cell.angle_alpha   90.00
_cell.angle_beta   90.00
_cell.angle_gamma   90.00
#
_symmetry.space_group_name_H-M   'P 1'
#
loop_
_entity.id
_entity.type
_entity.pdbx_description
1 polymer ?
#
loop_
_entity_poly.entity_id
_entity_poly.type
_entity_poly.pdbx_seq_one_letter_code
_entity_poly.pdbx_strand_id
1 'polypeptide(L)'
;MSSGLQSDREQDPVRPYCTGSVAPIPFVHSSCPEDFRVEELPEGKPGAGQEDWTHLWFEIEKRGLSTAQAVGRVARALGREPREVGYAGRKDTMGVTRQFLSLEHVDATAVQGLELKDLRVLATGRRPRKLRVGELAGNRFDLTLREFPPERHEDLERALSQLTREGLPNFYGPQRFGAGGTTLRMGSLLVGGDWRGYLRAFVHSHHGPDEVQESSPVASLLVALDSDQRQDWRAARSLTAGLPTSLVPLAKQMARRPLDLESLVRTLPRRTKALHISALQAAVFNRVLDRRMVQPGGAGRVLPGDLLVDPWTGEGEPAPEGDGAAEAQVQSDLLRRVPSGPLPGPAAQRTRGAVAEWEGEAL
;
A
#
# COMPACT_ATOMS: atom_id res chain seq x y z
N MET A 1 19.60 -26.61 29.85
CA MET A 1 19.70 -25.16 29.93
C MET A 1 19.73 -24.58 28.52
N SER A 2 18.57 -24.54 27.86
CA SER A 2 18.40 -23.87 26.57
C SER A 2 17.43 -22.72 26.76
N SER A 3 17.96 -21.59 27.21
CA SER A 3 17.41 -20.26 26.93
C SER A 3 17.67 -19.98 25.45
N GLY A 4 16.70 -19.66 24.62
CA GLY A 4 15.81 -18.52 24.79
C GLY A 4 16.22 -17.48 23.75
N LEU A 5 15.97 -17.77 22.47
CA LEU A 5 15.93 -16.79 21.39
C LEU A 5 14.46 -16.65 21.00
N GLN A 6 13.68 -16.07 21.89
CA GLN A 6 12.44 -15.41 21.46
C GLN A 6 12.88 -14.19 20.67
N SER A 7 12.68 -14.25 19.35
CA SER A 7 12.74 -13.06 18.52
C SER A 7 11.72 -12.07 19.08
N ASP A 8 12.18 -10.92 19.57
CA ASP A 8 11.36 -9.72 19.75
C ASP A 8 10.84 -9.30 18.37
N ARG A 9 9.82 -10.00 17.88
CA ARG A 9 8.86 -9.37 16.98
C ARG A 9 8.16 -8.37 17.87
N GLU A 10 8.44 -7.08 17.68
CA GLU A 10 7.56 -6.01 18.13
C GLU A 10 6.13 -6.44 17.77
N GLN A 11 5.41 -6.96 18.76
CA GLN A 11 4.01 -7.26 18.60
C GLN A 11 3.38 -5.89 18.41
N ASP A 12 2.77 -5.66 17.25
CA ASP A 12 1.94 -4.48 17.01
C ASP A 12 1.09 -4.29 18.28
N PRO A 13 1.11 -3.11 18.93
CA PRO A 13 0.37 -2.91 20.16
C PRO A 13 -1.07 -3.35 19.94
N VAL A 14 -1.65 -4.09 20.89
CA VAL A 14 -3.04 -4.54 20.80
C VAL A 14 -3.92 -3.28 20.75
N ARG A 15 -4.34 -2.91 19.53
CA ARG A 15 -5.16 -1.73 19.29
C ARG A 15 -6.58 -2.01 19.78
N PRO A 16 -7.24 -1.05 20.45
CA PRO A 16 -8.65 -1.20 20.76
C PRO A 16 -9.46 -1.27 19.47
N TYR A 17 -10.47 -2.13 19.43
CA TYR A 17 -11.42 -2.16 18.32
C TYR A 17 -12.27 -0.88 18.32
N CYS A 18 -12.53 -0.31 17.14
CA CYS A 18 -13.45 0.83 17.00
C CYS A 18 -14.88 0.46 17.41
N THR A 19 -15.27 -0.80 17.26
CA THR A 19 -16.52 -1.38 17.75
C THR A 19 -16.39 -1.91 19.18
N GLY A 20 -15.78 -1.13 20.10
CA GLY A 20 -15.41 -1.61 21.44
C GLY A 20 -16.58 -2.09 22.32
N SER A 21 -17.83 -1.83 21.92
CA SER A 21 -19.05 -2.34 22.56
C SER A 21 -19.41 -3.78 22.17
N VAL A 22 -18.73 -4.35 21.17
CA VAL A 22 -18.98 -5.70 20.65
C VAL A 22 -17.72 -6.54 20.84
N ALA A 23 -17.84 -7.66 21.57
CA ALA A 23 -16.74 -8.59 21.73
C ALA A 23 -16.35 -9.20 20.35
N PRO A 24 -15.06 -9.48 20.08
CA PRO A 24 -14.62 -10.05 18.82
C PRO A 24 -15.47 -11.25 18.39
N ILE A 25 -15.91 -11.24 17.15
CA ILE A 25 -16.73 -12.31 16.57
C ILE A 25 -15.78 -13.18 15.73
N PRO A 26 -15.57 -14.46 16.09
CA PRO A 26 -14.76 -15.34 15.27
C PRO A 26 -15.52 -15.67 13.98
N PHE A 27 -14.78 -15.69 12.87
CA PHE A 27 -15.26 -16.19 11.59
C PHE A 27 -14.05 -16.57 10.73
N VAL A 28 -14.30 -17.40 9.73
CA VAL A 28 -13.35 -17.72 8.65
C VAL A 28 -13.74 -16.89 7.43
N HIS A 29 -12.76 -16.25 6.79
CA HIS A 29 -12.96 -15.54 5.53
C HIS A 29 -11.95 -16.05 4.49
N SER A 30 -12.24 -15.81 3.21
CA SER A 30 -11.33 -16.15 2.11
C SER A 30 -10.92 -17.63 2.04
N SER A 31 -11.81 -18.55 2.45
CA SER A 31 -11.56 -20.00 2.38
C SER A 31 -11.54 -20.51 0.94
N CYS A 32 -12.33 -19.88 0.07
CA CYS A 32 -12.27 -20.01 -1.37
C CYS A 32 -12.33 -18.62 -2.04
N PRO A 33 -11.93 -18.48 -3.31
CA PRO A 33 -11.94 -17.18 -4.00
C PRO A 33 -13.31 -16.49 -4.01
N GLU A 34 -14.41 -17.26 -4.00
CA GLU A 34 -15.77 -16.74 -4.04
C GLU A 34 -16.21 -16.06 -2.74
N ASP A 35 -15.50 -16.30 -1.63
CA ASP A 35 -15.76 -15.64 -0.34
C ASP A 35 -15.30 -14.19 -0.32
N PHE A 36 -14.43 -13.81 -1.26
CA PHE A 36 -13.84 -12.49 -1.36
C PHE A 36 -14.07 -11.94 -2.77
N ARG A 37 -15.16 -11.20 -2.92
CA ARG A 37 -15.55 -10.57 -4.18
C ARG A 37 -15.25 -9.08 -4.13
N VAL A 38 -14.59 -8.59 -5.16
CA VAL A 38 -14.26 -7.16 -5.29
C VAL A 38 -14.69 -6.67 -6.65
N GLU A 39 -15.53 -5.65 -6.70
CA GLU A 39 -15.91 -4.96 -7.93
C GLU A 39 -15.32 -3.56 -7.94
N GLU A 40 -14.53 -3.24 -8.95
CA GLU A 40 -14.05 -1.88 -9.18
C GLU A 40 -15.20 -0.95 -9.58
N LEU A 41 -15.35 0.16 -8.87
CA LEU A 41 -16.30 1.21 -9.21
C LEU A 41 -15.55 2.27 -10.06
N PRO A 42 -15.86 2.43 -11.34
CA PRO A 42 -15.17 3.42 -12.18
C PRO A 42 -15.66 4.84 -11.86
N GLU A 43 -14.81 5.86 -12.05
CA GLU A 43 -15.21 7.28 -11.97
C GLU A 43 -16.22 7.68 -13.06
N GLY A 44 -16.41 6.82 -14.08
CA GLY A 44 -17.45 6.97 -15.10
C GLY A 44 -17.65 5.67 -15.89
N LYS A 45 -18.90 5.26 -16.06
CA LYS A 45 -19.27 4.01 -16.75
C LYS A 45 -18.82 4.03 -18.22
N PRO A 46 -18.39 2.89 -18.79
CA PRO A 46 -18.23 2.76 -20.24
C PRO A 46 -19.57 3.04 -20.93
N GLY A 47 -19.57 3.94 -21.91
CA GLY A 47 -20.72 4.19 -22.78
C GLY A 47 -20.46 3.70 -24.20
N ALA A 48 -21.44 3.86 -25.08
CA ALA A 48 -21.23 3.81 -26.52
C ALA A 48 -20.32 5.00 -26.88
N GLY A 49 -19.00 4.75 -26.90
CA GLY A 49 -18.04 5.79 -27.21
C GLY A 49 -18.18 6.31 -28.64
N GLN A 50 -17.49 7.40 -28.95
CA GLN A 50 -17.46 7.96 -30.30
C GLN A 50 -16.57 7.10 -31.22
N GLU A 51 -16.87 7.10 -32.53
CA GLU A 51 -16.14 6.27 -33.52
C GLU A 51 -14.65 6.60 -33.61
N ASP A 52 -14.25 7.84 -33.29
CA ASP A 52 -12.87 8.33 -33.33
C ASP A 52 -12.02 7.94 -32.10
N TRP A 53 -12.65 7.39 -31.06
CA TRP A 53 -11.94 6.98 -29.84
C TRP A 53 -11.11 5.71 -30.08
N THR A 54 -9.80 5.81 -29.85
CA THR A 54 -8.84 4.73 -30.16
C THR A 54 -8.72 3.69 -29.05
N HIS A 55 -8.99 4.07 -27.80
CA HIS A 55 -8.89 3.15 -26.67
C HIS A 55 -10.16 2.36 -26.46
N LEU A 56 -10.00 1.06 -26.23
CA LEU A 56 -11.05 0.20 -25.70
C LEU A 56 -10.80 -0.04 -24.22
N TRP A 57 -11.77 0.31 -23.39
CA TRP A 57 -11.83 -0.14 -22.00
C TRP A 57 -12.69 -1.39 -21.94
N PHE A 58 -12.32 -2.34 -21.10
CA PHE A 58 -13.07 -3.56 -20.93
C PHE A 58 -12.99 -4.04 -19.49
N GLU A 59 -14.13 -4.46 -18.98
CA GLU A 59 -14.25 -5.04 -17.66
C GLU A 59 -13.87 -6.52 -17.74
N ILE A 60 -12.94 -6.92 -16.89
CA ILE A 60 -12.59 -8.32 -16.71
C ILE A 60 -13.06 -8.80 -15.35
N GLU A 61 -13.46 -10.05 -15.25
CA GLU A 61 -13.51 -10.78 -13.98
C GLU A 61 -12.38 -11.81 -13.98
N LYS A 62 -11.57 -11.79 -12.93
CA LYS A 62 -10.49 -12.76 -12.73
C LYS A 62 -10.70 -13.53 -11.42
N ARG A 63 -10.29 -14.80 -11.41
CA ARG A 63 -10.36 -15.69 -10.25
C ARG A 63 -8.98 -16.20 -9.90
N GLY A 64 -8.50 -16.00 -8.67
CA GLY A 64 -7.21 -16.57 -8.25
C GLY A 64 -5.98 -15.99 -8.98
N LEU A 65 -6.13 -14.87 -9.68
CA LEU A 65 -5.06 -14.23 -10.46
C LEU A 65 -4.74 -12.86 -9.89
N SER A 66 -3.46 -12.50 -9.83
CA SER A 66 -3.06 -11.11 -9.61
C SER A 66 -3.39 -10.27 -10.85
N THR A 67 -3.54 -8.95 -10.68
CA THR A 67 -3.70 -8.02 -11.81
C THR A 67 -2.55 -8.13 -12.82
N ALA A 68 -1.31 -8.33 -12.35
CA ALA A 68 -0.15 -8.48 -13.24
C ALA A 68 -0.23 -9.75 -14.10
N GLN A 69 -0.69 -10.87 -13.54
CA GLN A 69 -0.93 -12.11 -14.29
C GLN A 69 -2.07 -11.94 -15.29
N ALA A 70 -3.18 -11.30 -14.89
CA ALA A 70 -4.31 -11.02 -15.79
C ALA A 70 -3.88 -10.15 -16.99
N VAL A 71 -3.17 -9.05 -16.72
CA VAL A 71 -2.59 -8.17 -17.75
C VAL A 71 -1.67 -8.95 -18.68
N GLY A 72 -0.75 -9.76 -18.14
CA GLY A 72 0.16 -10.57 -18.95
C GLY A 72 -0.54 -11.58 -19.85
N ARG A 73 -1.62 -12.21 -19.37
CA ARG A 73 -2.43 -13.16 -20.15
C ARG A 73 -3.17 -12.46 -21.29
N VAL A 74 -3.85 -11.36 -20.98
CA VAL A 74 -4.58 -10.55 -21.96
C VAL A 74 -3.64 -10.00 -23.03
N ALA A 75 -2.52 -9.40 -22.63
CA ALA A 75 -1.53 -8.86 -23.55
C ALA A 75 -1.01 -9.93 -24.51
N ARG A 76 -0.62 -11.10 -24.00
CA ARG A 76 -0.15 -12.22 -24.83
C ARG A 76 -1.22 -12.68 -25.83
N ALA A 77 -2.46 -12.85 -25.39
CA ALA A 77 -3.55 -13.32 -26.24
C ALA A 77 -3.88 -12.35 -27.39
N LEU A 78 -3.63 -11.06 -27.18
CA LEU A 78 -3.85 -10.00 -28.17
C LEU A 78 -2.57 -9.58 -28.93
N GLY A 79 -1.45 -10.29 -28.73
CA GLY A 79 -0.18 -9.95 -29.39
C GLY A 79 0.40 -8.59 -28.97
N ARG A 80 0.13 -8.15 -27.74
CA ARG A 80 0.59 -6.87 -27.17
C ARG A 80 1.57 -7.07 -26.02
N GLU A 81 2.23 -5.99 -25.65
CA GLU A 81 3.10 -5.96 -24.49
C GLU A 81 2.33 -5.59 -23.21
N PRO A 82 2.65 -6.18 -22.04
CA PRO A 82 1.97 -5.87 -20.77
C PRO A 82 1.94 -4.38 -20.39
N ARG A 83 2.96 -3.61 -20.79
CA ARG A 83 3.03 -2.15 -20.52
C ARG A 83 1.97 -1.35 -21.27
N GLU A 84 1.43 -1.90 -22.35
CA GLU A 84 0.41 -1.25 -23.18
C GLU A 84 -0.98 -1.32 -22.53
N VAL A 85 -1.22 -2.34 -21.71
CA VAL A 85 -2.47 -2.52 -20.98
C VAL A 85 -2.54 -1.54 -19.80
N GLY A 86 -3.52 -0.65 -19.80
CA GLY A 86 -3.82 0.25 -18.68
C GLY A 86 -4.76 -0.38 -17.66
N TYR A 87 -4.65 0.01 -16.38
CA TYR A 87 -5.53 -0.40 -15.29
C TYR A 87 -5.56 0.68 -14.20
N ALA A 88 -6.67 0.77 -13.45
CA ALA A 88 -6.86 1.78 -12.41
C ALA A 88 -6.20 1.41 -11.09
N GLY A 89 -6.26 0.13 -10.72
CA GLY A 89 -5.66 -0.37 -9.48
C GLY A 89 -5.27 -1.84 -9.58
N ARG A 90 -4.48 -2.27 -8.61
CA ARG A 90 -4.22 -3.70 -8.39
C ARG A 90 -5.37 -4.27 -7.56
N LYS A 91 -5.76 -5.51 -7.84
CA LYS A 91 -6.75 -6.27 -7.08
C LYS A 91 -6.11 -7.52 -6.51
N ASP A 92 -6.69 -8.02 -5.42
CA ASP A 92 -6.22 -9.21 -4.71
C ASP A 92 -6.17 -10.43 -5.62
N THR A 93 -5.17 -11.28 -5.38
CA THR A 93 -5.03 -12.57 -6.07
C THR A 93 -6.05 -13.57 -5.54
N MET A 94 -6.24 -13.61 -4.21
CA MET A 94 -7.12 -14.54 -3.51
C MET A 94 -8.55 -14.01 -3.48
N GLY A 95 -9.22 -14.06 -4.63
CA GLY A 95 -10.61 -13.61 -4.75
C GLY A 95 -11.16 -13.73 -6.16
N VAL A 96 -12.45 -13.41 -6.30
CA VAL A 96 -13.10 -13.14 -7.58
C VAL A 96 -13.21 -11.62 -7.73
N THR A 97 -12.44 -11.04 -8.63
CA THR A 97 -12.34 -9.58 -8.73
C THR A 97 -12.71 -9.09 -10.12
N ARG A 98 -13.48 -8.01 -10.17
CA ARG A 98 -13.80 -7.26 -11.38
C ARG A 98 -13.03 -5.97 -11.43
N GLN A 99 -12.43 -5.68 -12.58
CA GLN A 99 -11.69 -4.44 -12.80
C GLN A 99 -11.67 -4.07 -14.28
N PHE A 100 -11.45 -2.79 -14.56
CA PHE A 100 -11.25 -2.33 -15.91
C PHE A 100 -9.79 -2.48 -16.33
N LEU A 101 -9.62 -2.94 -17.57
CA LEU A 101 -8.38 -2.83 -18.33
C LEU A 101 -8.63 -1.91 -19.53
N SER A 102 -7.56 -1.40 -20.11
CA SER A 102 -7.64 -0.63 -21.35
C SER A 102 -6.51 -0.97 -22.30
N LEU A 103 -6.79 -0.92 -23.61
CA LEU A 103 -5.81 -1.12 -24.66
C LEU A 103 -6.15 -0.22 -25.85
N GLU A 104 -5.15 0.28 -26.55
CA GLU A 104 -5.33 1.13 -27.72
C GLU A 104 -5.39 0.32 -29.01
N HIS A 105 -6.19 0.77 -29.97
CA HIS A 105 -6.27 0.20 -31.33
C HIS A 105 -6.52 -1.31 -31.35
N VAL A 106 -7.31 -1.80 -30.39
CA VAL A 106 -7.79 -3.18 -30.36
C VAL A 106 -9.24 -3.24 -30.82
N ASP A 107 -9.58 -4.33 -31.51
CA ASP A 107 -10.95 -4.64 -31.90
C ASP A 107 -11.77 -5.16 -30.70
N ALA A 108 -13.01 -4.70 -30.59
CA ALA A 108 -13.88 -5.05 -29.46
C ALA A 108 -14.32 -6.52 -29.51
N THR A 109 -14.55 -7.08 -30.69
CA THR A 109 -14.96 -8.48 -30.86
C THR A 109 -13.81 -9.43 -30.53
N ALA A 110 -12.58 -9.08 -30.90
CA ALA A 110 -11.39 -9.83 -30.52
C ALA A 110 -11.20 -9.88 -28.99
N VAL A 111 -11.49 -8.78 -28.28
CA VAL A 111 -11.42 -8.73 -26.81
C VAL A 111 -12.57 -9.52 -26.17
N GLN A 112 -13.79 -9.38 -26.68
CA GLN A 112 -14.95 -10.12 -26.18
C GLN A 112 -14.81 -11.64 -26.39
N GLY A 113 -14.17 -12.07 -27.47
CA GLY A 113 -13.91 -13.47 -27.79
C GLY A 113 -12.74 -14.11 -27.04
N LEU A 114 -12.12 -13.42 -26.06
CA LEU A 114 -11.01 -13.97 -25.30
C LEU A 114 -11.47 -15.12 -24.37
N GLU A 115 -11.01 -16.33 -24.67
CA GLU A 115 -11.16 -17.49 -23.80
C GLU A 115 -9.89 -17.73 -22.99
N LEU A 116 -9.86 -17.19 -21.77
CA LEU A 116 -8.71 -17.31 -20.87
C LEU A 116 -9.11 -18.06 -19.60
N LYS A 117 -8.33 -19.09 -19.22
CA LYS A 117 -8.57 -19.80 -17.97
C LYS A 117 -8.55 -18.81 -16.78
N ASP A 118 -9.56 -18.91 -15.92
CA ASP A 118 -9.75 -18.09 -14.71
C ASP A 118 -9.88 -16.57 -14.98
N LEU A 119 -10.20 -16.16 -16.23
CA LEU A 119 -10.38 -14.76 -16.61
C LEU A 119 -11.45 -14.65 -17.71
N ARG A 120 -12.49 -13.85 -17.48
CA ARG A 120 -13.53 -13.55 -18.48
C ARG A 120 -13.65 -12.05 -18.74
N VAL A 121 -13.98 -11.68 -19.97
CA VAL A 121 -14.36 -10.32 -20.33
C VAL A 121 -15.87 -10.19 -20.14
N LEU A 122 -16.32 -9.17 -19.41
CA LEU A 122 -17.73 -8.94 -19.08
C LEU A 122 -18.38 -7.88 -19.96
N ALA A 123 -17.65 -6.81 -20.24
CA ALA A 123 -18.14 -5.66 -20.97
C ALA A 123 -16.99 -4.95 -21.68
N THR A 124 -17.29 -4.26 -22.78
CA THR A 124 -16.33 -3.43 -23.51
C THR A 124 -16.97 -2.08 -23.86
N GLY A 125 -16.14 -1.05 -24.00
CA GLY A 125 -16.59 0.29 -24.40
C GLY A 125 -15.41 1.17 -24.79
N ARG A 126 -15.58 1.97 -25.86
CA ARG A 126 -14.54 2.90 -26.31
C ARG A 126 -14.38 4.05 -25.31
N ARG A 127 -13.15 4.58 -25.19
CA ARG A 127 -12.80 5.78 -24.40
C ARG A 127 -11.71 6.58 -25.13
N PRO A 128 -11.57 7.90 -24.86
CA PRO A 128 -10.62 8.75 -25.57
C PRO A 128 -9.16 8.54 -25.14
N ARG A 129 -8.91 7.77 -24.07
CA ARG A 129 -7.58 7.64 -23.46
C ARG A 129 -7.38 6.34 -22.71
N LYS A 130 -6.12 5.97 -22.52
CA LYS A 130 -5.70 4.87 -21.65
C LYS A 130 -6.19 5.08 -20.21
N LEU A 131 -6.64 4.00 -19.58
CA LEU A 131 -6.94 3.95 -18.15
C LEU A 131 -5.64 4.06 -17.34
N ARG A 132 -5.58 5.03 -16.41
CA ARG A 132 -4.39 5.28 -15.58
C ARG A 132 -4.61 4.82 -14.15
N VAL A 133 -3.49 4.55 -13.47
CA VAL A 133 -3.51 4.21 -12.04
C VAL A 133 -4.16 5.34 -11.25
N GLY A 134 -5.09 5.00 -10.36
CA GLY A 134 -5.86 5.94 -9.56
C GLY A 134 -7.23 6.31 -10.15
N GLU A 135 -7.54 5.96 -11.40
CA GLU A 135 -8.80 6.35 -12.06
C GLU A 135 -9.95 5.39 -11.73
N LEU A 136 -10.31 5.32 -10.46
CA LEU A 136 -11.45 4.57 -9.93
C LEU A 136 -12.08 5.34 -8.77
N ALA A 137 -13.40 5.30 -8.68
CA ALA A 137 -14.12 5.89 -7.55
C ALA A 137 -13.92 5.07 -6.27
N GLY A 138 -13.76 3.75 -6.40
CA GLY A 138 -13.57 2.87 -5.24
C GLY A 138 -13.74 1.41 -5.57
N ASN A 139 -13.98 0.60 -4.53
CA ASN A 139 -14.22 -0.82 -4.67
C ASN A 139 -15.45 -1.20 -3.85
N ARG A 140 -16.33 -2.01 -4.44
CA ARG A 140 -17.41 -2.67 -3.73
C ARG A 140 -16.94 -4.04 -3.31
N PHE A 141 -17.02 -4.33 -2.02
CA PHE A 141 -16.67 -5.63 -1.46
C PHE A 141 -17.93 -6.42 -1.15
N ASP A 142 -17.92 -7.69 -1.51
CA ASP A 142 -18.90 -8.69 -1.10
C ASP A 142 -18.10 -9.83 -0.44
N LEU A 143 -18.34 -9.98 0.87
CA LEU A 143 -17.54 -10.82 1.77
C LEU A 143 -18.42 -11.89 2.39
N THR A 144 -18.02 -13.15 2.24
CA THR A 144 -18.69 -14.27 2.91
C THR A 144 -17.98 -14.60 4.21
N LEU A 145 -18.70 -14.51 5.33
CA LEU A 145 -18.23 -14.93 6.65
C LEU A 145 -18.61 -16.41 6.86
N ARG A 146 -17.62 -17.30 6.86
CA ARG A 146 -17.80 -18.73 7.12
C ARG A 146 -17.53 -19.06 8.58
N GLU A 147 -18.04 -20.21 9.03
CA GLU A 147 -17.93 -20.65 10.42
C GLU A 147 -18.39 -19.55 11.41
N PHE A 148 -19.34 -18.72 10.96
CA PHE A 148 -19.89 -17.63 11.74
C PHE A 148 -20.83 -18.21 12.81
N PRO A 149 -20.64 -17.88 14.10
CA PRO A 149 -21.53 -18.34 15.16
C PRO A 149 -22.92 -17.67 15.04
N PRO A 150 -24.00 -18.40 14.70
CA PRO A 150 -25.30 -17.80 14.41
C PRO A 150 -25.89 -16.98 15.55
N GLU A 151 -25.58 -17.35 16.80
CA GLU A 151 -26.00 -16.62 18.01
C GLU A 151 -25.37 -15.22 18.13
N ARG A 152 -24.31 -14.94 17.37
CA ARG A 152 -23.64 -13.62 17.35
C ARG A 152 -24.18 -12.70 16.23
N HIS A 153 -25.29 -13.06 15.58
CA HIS A 153 -25.88 -12.26 14.50
C HIS A 153 -26.21 -10.82 14.94
N GLU A 154 -26.87 -10.65 16.08
CA GLU A 154 -27.23 -9.31 16.59
C GLU A 154 -26.00 -8.46 16.93
N ASP A 155 -24.92 -9.09 17.39
CA ASP A 155 -23.65 -8.42 17.65
C ASP A 155 -22.99 -7.93 16.36
N LEU A 156 -23.05 -8.74 15.29
CA LEU A 156 -22.57 -8.35 13.96
C LEU A 156 -23.37 -7.16 13.43
N GLU A 157 -24.70 -7.19 13.52
CA GLU A 157 -25.55 -6.08 13.09
C GLU A 157 -25.24 -4.80 13.87
N ARG A 158 -25.01 -4.90 15.19
CA ARG A 158 -24.61 -3.76 16.02
C ARG A 158 -23.26 -3.19 15.60
N ALA A 159 -22.27 -4.04 15.35
CA ALA A 159 -20.94 -3.64 14.88
C ALA A 159 -21.01 -2.97 13.49
N LEU A 160 -21.72 -3.59 12.53
CA LEU A 160 -21.90 -3.03 11.18
C LEU A 160 -22.66 -1.71 11.20
N SER A 161 -23.68 -1.59 12.05
CA SER A 161 -24.42 -0.34 12.24
C SER A 161 -23.52 0.77 12.79
N GLN A 162 -22.61 0.43 13.72
CA GLN A 162 -21.63 1.38 14.24
C GLN A 162 -20.65 1.81 13.14
N LEU A 163 -20.05 0.85 12.42
CA LEU A 163 -19.11 1.12 11.32
C LEU A 163 -19.75 1.94 10.19
N THR A 164 -21.04 1.75 9.91
CA THR A 164 -21.76 2.52 8.90
C THR A 164 -21.91 3.99 9.28
N ARG A 165 -22.06 4.29 10.58
CA ARG A 165 -22.19 5.67 11.07
C ARG A 165 -20.84 6.35 11.29
N GLU A 166 -19.88 5.61 11.83
CA GLU A 166 -18.61 6.16 12.33
C GLU A 166 -17.44 5.94 11.37
N GLY A 167 -17.61 5.08 10.37
CA GLY A 167 -16.54 4.66 9.47
C GLY A 167 -15.59 3.66 10.11
N LEU A 168 -14.47 3.42 9.42
CA LEU A 168 -13.38 2.56 9.88
C LEU A 168 -12.09 3.38 10.01
N PRO A 169 -11.36 3.28 11.14
CA PRO A 169 -10.03 3.88 11.25
C PRO A 169 -9.09 3.31 10.18
N ASN A 170 -8.57 4.18 9.31
CA ASN A 170 -7.84 3.77 8.10
C ASN A 170 -6.35 3.47 8.37
N PHE A 171 -6.07 2.51 9.26
CA PHE A 171 -4.71 2.09 9.58
C PHE A 171 -3.99 1.47 8.36
N TYR A 172 -2.70 1.75 8.23
CA TYR A 172 -1.83 0.98 7.34
C TYR A 172 -1.50 -0.38 7.98
N GLY A 173 -1.81 -1.47 7.29
CA GLY A 173 -1.53 -2.83 7.77
C GLY A 173 -0.05 -3.23 7.71
N PRO A 174 0.34 -4.34 8.36
CA PRO A 174 1.73 -4.80 8.47
C PRO A 174 2.45 -4.97 7.13
N GLN A 175 1.73 -5.33 6.06
CA GLN A 175 2.34 -5.48 4.73
C GLN A 175 2.98 -4.17 4.22
N ARG A 176 2.51 -3.00 4.69
CA ARG A 176 3.08 -1.68 4.33
C ARG A 176 4.51 -1.51 4.84
N PHE A 177 4.84 -2.12 5.97
CA PHE A 177 6.12 -1.93 6.66
C PHE A 177 7.16 -2.98 6.28
N GLY A 178 6.79 -3.94 5.41
CA GLY A 178 7.64 -5.04 4.97
C GLY A 178 7.78 -6.14 6.03
N ALA A 179 8.34 -7.28 5.64
CA ALA A 179 8.61 -8.37 6.57
C ALA A 179 9.47 -7.88 7.74
N GLY A 180 8.99 -8.08 8.96
CA GLY A 180 9.64 -7.63 10.20
C GLY A 180 9.92 -6.12 10.27
N GLY A 181 9.14 -5.29 9.57
CA GLY A 181 9.33 -3.83 9.60
C GLY A 181 10.52 -3.33 8.76
N THR A 182 11.08 -4.17 7.89
CA THR A 182 12.29 -3.82 7.12
C THR A 182 12.12 -2.58 6.25
N THR A 183 10.94 -2.39 5.63
CA THR A 183 10.66 -1.20 4.79
C THR A 183 10.57 0.07 5.63
N LEU A 184 9.96 -0.02 6.81
CA LEU A 184 9.92 1.09 7.79
C LEU A 184 11.34 1.45 8.25
N ARG A 185 12.13 0.45 8.68
CA ARG A 185 13.52 0.65 9.12
C ARG A 185 14.37 1.33 8.05
N MET A 186 14.25 0.91 6.78
CA MET A 186 14.93 1.58 5.67
C MET A 186 14.47 3.02 5.49
N GLY A 187 13.18 3.31 5.68
CA GLY A 187 12.65 4.68 5.66
C GLY A 187 13.31 5.55 6.73
N SER A 188 13.36 5.08 7.98
CA SER A 188 13.98 5.78 9.10
C SER A 188 15.47 6.05 8.86
N LEU A 189 16.23 5.06 8.41
CA LEU A 189 17.66 5.20 8.12
C LEU A 189 17.91 6.20 6.99
N LEU A 190 17.07 6.19 5.95
CA LEU A 190 17.18 7.10 4.81
C LEU A 190 16.89 8.55 5.22
N VAL A 191 15.87 8.80 6.03
CA VAL A 191 15.53 10.16 6.48
C VAL A 191 16.53 10.65 7.52
N GLY A 192 17.00 9.78 8.41
CA GLY A 192 17.99 10.10 9.45
C GLY A 192 19.42 10.30 8.95
N GLY A 193 19.70 10.07 7.65
CA GLY A 193 21.03 10.27 7.08
C GLY A 193 22.04 9.14 7.37
N ASP A 194 21.59 8.00 7.92
CA ASP A 194 22.44 6.82 8.11
C ASP A 194 22.56 6.04 6.80
N TRP A 195 23.43 6.53 5.92
CA TRP A 195 23.64 5.95 4.58
C TRP A 195 24.20 4.54 4.62
N ARG A 196 25.09 4.24 5.58
CA ARG A 196 25.69 2.90 5.69
C ARG A 196 24.66 1.91 6.21
N GLY A 197 23.93 2.25 7.28
CA GLY A 197 22.83 1.44 7.79
C GLY A 197 21.76 1.20 6.73
N TYR A 198 21.39 2.24 5.97
CA TYR A 198 20.43 2.13 4.87
C TYR A 198 20.90 1.15 3.78
N LEU A 199 22.16 1.28 3.31
CA LEU A 199 22.70 0.39 2.28
C LEU A 199 22.81 -1.06 2.77
N ARG A 200 23.17 -1.28 4.05
CA ARG A 200 23.14 -2.62 4.65
C ARG A 200 21.72 -3.18 4.61
N ALA A 201 20.73 -2.46 5.13
CA ALA A 201 19.35 -2.90 5.15
C ALA A 201 18.80 -3.15 3.74
N PHE A 202 19.19 -2.31 2.77
CA PHE A 202 18.86 -2.49 1.36
C PHE A 202 19.43 -3.80 0.81
N VAL A 203 20.72 -4.11 1.04
CA VAL A 203 21.31 -5.39 0.62
C VAL A 203 20.54 -6.55 1.24
N HIS A 204 20.36 -6.57 2.56
CA HIS A 204 19.63 -7.63 3.27
C HIS A 204 18.21 -7.86 2.73
N SER A 205 17.47 -6.79 2.41
CA SER A 205 16.10 -6.90 1.87
C SER A 205 16.00 -7.57 0.49
N HIS A 206 17.12 -7.68 -0.23
CA HIS A 206 17.20 -8.34 -1.54
C HIS A 206 17.74 -9.79 -1.44
N HIS A 207 17.87 -10.31 -0.22
CA HIS A 207 18.16 -11.71 0.06
C HIS A 207 16.95 -12.37 0.71
N GLY A 208 16.63 -13.59 0.28
CA GLY A 208 15.60 -14.40 0.91
C GLY A 208 16.00 -14.81 2.34
N PRO A 209 15.11 -15.48 3.08
CA PRO A 209 15.35 -15.92 4.46
C PRO A 209 16.44 -16.99 4.61
N ASP A 210 17.04 -17.47 3.53
CA ASP A 210 18.22 -18.34 3.60
C ASP A 210 19.38 -17.52 4.17
N GLU A 211 19.85 -17.92 5.35
CA GLU A 211 21.00 -17.33 6.05
C GLU A 211 22.11 -17.09 5.03
N VAL A 212 22.55 -15.83 4.94
CA VAL A 212 23.67 -15.45 4.09
C VAL A 212 24.85 -16.33 4.48
N GLN A 213 25.14 -17.36 3.68
CA GLN A 213 26.34 -18.16 3.88
C GLN A 213 27.51 -17.19 3.96
N GLU A 214 28.35 -17.31 4.99
CA GLU A 214 29.44 -16.35 5.26
C GLU A 214 30.36 -16.17 4.03
N SER A 215 30.45 -17.19 3.16
CA SER A 215 31.24 -17.17 1.92
C SER A 215 30.51 -16.63 0.69
N SER A 216 29.26 -16.16 0.83
CA SER A 216 28.48 -15.68 -0.33
C SER A 216 28.99 -14.33 -0.85
N PRO A 217 28.80 -14.02 -2.15
CA PRO A 217 29.12 -12.70 -2.72
C PRO A 217 28.42 -11.54 -2.01
N VAL A 218 27.30 -11.84 -1.36
CA VAL A 218 26.47 -10.92 -0.57
C VAL A 218 27.14 -10.56 0.75
N ALA A 219 27.60 -11.56 1.50
CA ALA A 219 28.38 -11.35 2.71
C ALA A 219 29.62 -10.51 2.39
N SER A 220 30.34 -10.86 1.33
CA SER A 220 31.50 -10.10 0.85
C SER A 220 31.16 -8.66 0.47
N LEU A 221 29.97 -8.42 -0.11
CA LEU A 221 29.52 -7.06 -0.43
C LEU A 221 29.23 -6.24 0.84
N LEU A 222 28.62 -6.86 1.86
CA LEU A 222 28.39 -6.23 3.17
C LEU A 222 29.70 -5.91 3.88
N VAL A 223 30.64 -6.86 3.92
CA VAL A 223 31.99 -6.65 4.45
C VAL A 223 32.69 -5.50 3.73
N ALA A 224 32.61 -5.45 2.40
CA ALA A 224 33.17 -4.35 1.62
C ALA A 224 32.51 -3.00 1.95
N LEU A 225 31.17 -2.95 2.10
CA LEU A 225 30.42 -1.73 2.48
C LEU A 225 30.83 -1.19 3.87
N ASP A 226 31.23 -2.10 4.74
CA ASP A 226 31.62 -1.80 6.12
C ASP A 226 33.09 -1.46 6.29
N SER A 227 33.91 -1.83 5.31
CA SER A 227 35.29 -1.41 5.25
C SER A 227 35.41 0.09 5.01
N ASP A 228 36.37 0.70 5.69
CA ASP A 228 36.83 2.07 5.44
C ASP A 228 38.00 2.11 4.44
N GLN A 229 38.35 0.98 3.82
CA GLN A 229 39.42 0.89 2.82
C GLN A 229 38.86 0.99 1.40
N ARG A 230 39.37 1.95 0.63
CA ARG A 230 38.96 2.16 -0.78
C ARG A 230 39.16 0.94 -1.67
N GLN A 231 40.13 0.09 -1.36
CA GLN A 231 40.45 -1.11 -2.13
C GLN A 231 39.37 -2.18 -2.02
N ASP A 232 38.77 -2.35 -0.85
CA ASP A 232 37.70 -3.33 -0.61
C ASP A 232 36.44 -2.95 -1.40
N TRP A 233 36.14 -1.65 -1.46
CA TRP A 233 35.07 -1.12 -2.28
C TRP A 233 35.32 -1.31 -3.78
N ARG A 234 36.56 -1.14 -4.24
CA ARG A 234 36.94 -1.41 -5.63
C ARG A 234 36.80 -2.89 -5.98
N ALA A 235 37.17 -3.77 -5.04
CA ALA A 235 37.04 -5.22 -5.19
C ALA A 235 35.58 -5.66 -5.33
N ALA A 236 34.60 -4.87 -4.86
CA ALA A 236 33.17 -5.17 -5.03
C ALA A 236 32.76 -5.37 -6.50
N ARG A 237 33.50 -4.81 -7.47
CA ARG A 237 33.24 -5.05 -8.90
C ARG A 237 33.33 -6.53 -9.27
N SER A 238 34.25 -7.26 -8.66
CA SER A 238 34.48 -8.68 -8.91
C SER A 238 33.35 -9.56 -8.37
N LEU A 239 32.56 -9.07 -7.40
CA LEU A 239 31.42 -9.79 -6.82
C LEU A 239 30.21 -9.86 -7.77
N THR A 240 30.17 -9.03 -8.82
CA THR A 240 28.98 -8.84 -9.67
C THR A 240 28.45 -10.11 -10.34
N ALA A 241 29.30 -11.10 -10.62
CA ALA A 241 28.90 -12.35 -11.25
C ALA A 241 28.03 -13.24 -10.33
N GLY A 242 28.19 -13.12 -9.01
CA GLY A 242 27.48 -13.94 -8.02
C GLY A 242 26.43 -13.18 -7.20
N LEU A 243 26.18 -11.91 -7.53
CA LEU A 243 25.17 -11.09 -6.86
C LEU A 243 23.81 -11.19 -7.56
N PRO A 244 22.69 -11.07 -6.82
CA PRO A 244 21.39 -10.83 -7.43
C PRO A 244 21.42 -9.61 -8.35
N THR A 245 20.67 -9.66 -9.45
CA THR A 245 20.64 -8.59 -10.47
C THR A 245 20.31 -7.21 -9.89
N SER A 246 19.51 -7.16 -8.83
CA SER A 246 19.16 -5.93 -8.10
C SER A 246 20.35 -5.26 -7.39
N LEU A 247 21.38 -6.02 -7.00
CA LEU A 247 22.54 -5.55 -6.26
C LEU A 247 23.78 -5.29 -7.13
N VAL A 248 23.81 -5.85 -8.34
CA VAL A 248 24.88 -5.60 -9.31
C VAL A 248 25.13 -4.10 -9.54
N PRO A 249 24.10 -3.23 -9.73
CA PRO A 249 24.33 -1.80 -9.87
C PRO A 249 25.03 -1.17 -8.66
N LEU A 250 24.67 -1.59 -7.44
CA LEU A 250 25.27 -1.08 -6.20
C LEU A 250 26.77 -1.44 -6.14
N ALA A 251 27.12 -2.71 -6.36
CA ALA A 251 28.52 -3.16 -6.36
C ALA A 251 29.36 -2.44 -7.43
N LYS A 252 28.80 -2.21 -8.63
CA LYS A 252 29.47 -1.44 -9.69
C LYS A 252 29.70 0.02 -9.28
N GLN A 253 28.76 0.65 -8.59
CA GLN A 253 28.90 2.03 -8.14
C GLN A 253 29.86 2.15 -6.96
N MET A 254 29.86 1.20 -6.00
CA MET A 254 30.84 1.13 -4.92
C MET A 254 32.27 1.15 -5.47
N ALA A 255 32.53 0.34 -6.49
CA ALA A 255 33.87 0.29 -7.10
C ALA A 255 34.25 1.58 -7.85
N ARG A 256 33.26 2.29 -8.41
CA ARG A 256 33.49 3.56 -9.13
C ARG A 256 33.65 4.75 -8.18
N ARG A 257 32.97 4.73 -7.03
CA ARG A 257 32.90 5.83 -6.04
C ARG A 257 33.13 5.26 -4.63
N PRO A 258 34.37 4.84 -4.32
CA PRO A 258 34.66 4.22 -3.03
C PRO A 258 34.49 5.21 -1.87
N LEU A 259 33.88 4.74 -0.78
CA LEU A 259 33.61 5.50 0.46
C LEU A 259 32.65 6.70 0.33
N ASP A 260 31.93 6.83 -0.79
CA ASP A 260 30.92 7.88 -0.99
C ASP A 260 29.50 7.29 -0.83
N LEU A 261 29.12 7.03 0.42
CA LEU A 261 27.85 6.39 0.78
C LEU A 261 26.63 7.17 0.30
N GLU A 262 26.64 8.50 0.46
CA GLU A 262 25.50 9.34 0.07
C GLU A 262 25.28 9.29 -1.44
N SER A 263 26.35 9.41 -2.23
CA SER A 263 26.24 9.27 -3.67
C SER A 263 25.69 7.90 -4.06
N LEU A 264 26.07 6.82 -3.38
CA LEU A 264 25.53 5.49 -3.67
C LEU A 264 24.02 5.42 -3.43
N VAL A 265 23.55 5.91 -2.29
CA VAL A 265 22.11 5.98 -1.98
C VAL A 265 21.37 6.81 -3.03
N ARG A 266 21.97 7.90 -3.52
CA ARG A 266 21.39 8.71 -4.61
C ARG A 266 21.21 7.93 -5.91
N THR A 267 22.10 6.98 -6.23
CA THR A 267 22.00 6.14 -7.44
C THR A 267 20.86 5.12 -7.40
N LEU A 268 20.36 4.77 -6.21
CA LEU A 268 19.26 3.81 -6.07
C LEU A 268 17.96 4.37 -6.67
N PRO A 269 17.09 3.50 -7.22
CA PRO A 269 15.87 3.92 -7.90
C PRO A 269 15.00 4.84 -7.03
N ARG A 270 14.53 5.95 -7.61
CA ARG A 270 13.68 6.92 -6.90
C ARG A 270 12.42 6.27 -6.32
N ARG A 271 11.79 5.35 -7.07
CA ARG A 271 10.60 4.61 -6.63
C ARG A 271 10.84 3.77 -5.38
N THR A 272 12.02 3.13 -5.26
CA THR A 272 12.37 2.33 -4.09
C THR A 272 12.54 3.22 -2.86
N LYS A 273 13.25 4.34 -2.99
CA LYS A 273 13.40 5.32 -1.90
C LYS A 273 12.05 5.90 -1.48
N ALA A 274 11.19 6.24 -2.45
CA ALA A 274 9.85 6.73 -2.18
C ALA A 274 8.99 5.71 -1.42
N LEU A 275 9.10 4.42 -1.75
CA LEU A 275 8.43 3.35 -1.01
C LEU A 275 8.86 3.32 0.47
N HIS A 276 10.17 3.42 0.74
CA HIS A 276 10.69 3.39 2.12
C HIS A 276 10.25 4.61 2.93
N ILE A 277 10.30 5.80 2.32
CA ILE A 277 9.80 7.04 2.94
C ILE A 277 8.30 6.92 3.21
N SER A 278 7.51 6.38 2.27
CA SER A 278 6.06 6.21 2.46
C SER A 278 5.71 5.27 3.60
N ALA A 279 6.55 4.26 3.86
CA ALA A 279 6.36 3.37 5.01
C ALA A 279 6.63 4.09 6.34
N LEU A 280 7.63 4.97 6.39
CA LEU A 280 7.87 5.83 7.56
C LEU A 280 6.69 6.79 7.79
N GLN A 281 6.22 7.46 6.73
CA GLN A 281 5.05 8.35 6.83
C GLN A 281 3.81 7.60 7.33
N ALA A 282 3.57 6.39 6.82
CA ALA A 282 2.48 5.52 7.26
C ALA A 282 2.60 5.12 8.74
N ALA A 283 3.82 4.91 9.25
CA ALA A 283 4.03 4.58 10.66
C ALA A 283 3.72 5.79 11.57
N VAL A 284 4.13 6.99 11.17
CA VAL A 284 3.77 8.23 11.89
C VAL A 284 2.26 8.41 11.90
N PHE A 285 1.60 8.23 10.75
CA PHE A 285 0.14 8.29 10.65
C PHE A 285 -0.55 7.29 11.58
N ASN A 286 -0.10 6.02 11.59
CA ASN A 286 -0.64 5.00 12.48
C ASN A 286 -0.49 5.39 13.96
N ARG A 287 0.65 5.96 14.37
CA ARG A 287 0.87 6.41 15.76
C ARG A 287 -0.09 7.53 16.18
N VAL A 288 -0.35 8.49 15.30
CA VAL A 288 -1.34 9.55 15.55
C VAL A 288 -2.74 8.95 15.65
N LEU A 289 -3.06 8.02 14.75
CA LEU A 289 -4.36 7.33 14.77
C LEU A 289 -4.53 6.47 16.05
N ASP A 290 -3.47 5.81 16.54
CA ASP A 290 -3.47 5.09 17.81
C ASP A 290 -3.84 6.02 18.99
N ARG A 291 -3.30 7.25 19.02
CA ARG A 291 -3.67 8.25 20.04
C ARG A 291 -5.10 8.70 19.94
N ARG A 292 -5.62 8.89 18.72
CA ARG A 292 -7.03 9.24 18.49
C ARG A 292 -7.97 8.14 18.96
N MET A 293 -7.61 6.88 18.71
CA MET A 293 -8.43 5.72 19.08
C MET A 293 -8.71 5.61 20.58
N VAL A 294 -7.80 6.06 21.44
CA VAL A 294 -7.97 6.02 22.90
C VAL A 294 -8.68 7.26 23.47
N GLN A 295 -8.95 8.28 22.66
CA GLN A 295 -9.70 9.46 23.11
C GLN A 295 -11.20 9.16 23.21
N PRO A 296 -11.95 9.85 24.09
CA PRO A 296 -13.40 9.85 24.03
C PRO A 296 -13.89 10.32 22.66
N GLY A 297 -14.72 9.52 22.00
CA GLY A 297 -15.17 9.73 20.62
C GLY A 297 -14.32 9.05 19.54
N GLY A 298 -13.20 8.44 19.91
CA GLY A 298 -12.37 7.62 19.02
C GLY A 298 -11.78 8.38 17.83
N ALA A 299 -11.45 7.65 16.77
CA ALA A 299 -10.80 8.20 15.57
C ALA A 299 -11.63 9.24 14.82
N GLY A 300 -12.96 9.10 14.85
CA GLY A 300 -13.90 9.96 14.13
C GLY A 300 -14.25 11.26 14.86
N ARG A 301 -13.72 11.52 16.05
CA ARG A 301 -13.95 12.80 16.72
C ARG A 301 -13.13 13.90 16.03
N VAL A 302 -13.83 14.96 15.63
CA VAL A 302 -13.19 16.21 15.19
C VAL A 302 -12.66 16.96 16.40
N LEU A 303 -11.41 17.40 16.33
CA LEU A 303 -10.76 18.23 17.34
C LEU A 303 -10.46 19.62 16.75
N PRO A 304 -10.49 20.70 17.57
CA PRO A 304 -10.02 22.01 17.14
C PRO A 304 -8.59 21.93 16.61
N GLY A 305 -8.37 22.48 15.41
CA GLY A 305 -7.07 22.43 14.72
C GLY A 305 -6.83 21.19 13.86
N ASP A 306 -7.82 20.30 13.72
CA ASP A 306 -7.78 19.19 12.77
C ASP A 306 -7.66 19.68 11.32
N LEU A 307 -7.17 18.80 10.46
CA LEU A 307 -7.34 18.92 9.02
C LEU A 307 -8.52 18.03 8.60
N LEU A 308 -9.61 18.65 8.18
CA LEU A 308 -10.77 17.96 7.62
C LEU A 308 -10.53 17.72 6.14
N VAL A 309 -10.66 16.48 5.69
CA VAL A 309 -10.39 16.09 4.31
C VAL A 309 -11.66 15.49 3.70
N ASP A 310 -11.96 15.89 2.47
CA ASP A 310 -12.92 15.17 1.64
C ASP A 310 -12.24 13.86 1.16
N PRO A 311 -12.77 12.68 1.53
CA PRO A 311 -12.12 11.41 1.23
C PRO A 311 -12.11 11.05 -0.27
N TRP A 312 -12.88 11.75 -1.10
CA TRP A 312 -13.00 11.52 -2.55
C TRP A 312 -12.13 12.48 -3.35
N THR A 313 -12.06 13.76 -2.96
CA THR A 313 -11.25 14.77 -3.68
C THR A 313 -9.85 14.92 -3.08
N GLY A 314 -9.67 14.56 -1.81
CA GLY A 314 -8.44 14.81 -1.04
C GLY A 314 -8.25 16.28 -0.67
N GLU A 315 -9.22 17.14 -0.95
CA GLU A 315 -9.17 18.54 -0.55
C GLU A 315 -9.30 18.66 0.97
N GLY A 316 -8.40 19.44 1.55
CA GLY A 316 -8.28 19.61 3.00
C GLY A 316 -8.56 21.04 3.42
N GLU A 317 -9.28 21.20 4.52
CA GLU A 317 -9.52 22.47 5.18
C GLU A 317 -9.31 22.34 6.69
N PRO A 318 -8.84 23.39 7.38
CA PRO A 318 -8.73 23.34 8.83
C PRO A 318 -10.12 23.22 9.46
N ALA A 319 -10.22 22.41 10.53
CA ALA A 319 -11.41 22.34 11.35
C ALA A 319 -11.70 23.71 11.98
N PRO A 320 -12.99 24.08 12.12
CA PRO A 320 -13.38 25.35 12.71
C PRO A 320 -12.85 25.49 14.14
N GLU A 321 -12.42 26.71 14.49
CA GLU A 321 -11.99 27.06 15.84
C GLU A 321 -13.17 27.69 16.60
N GLY A 322 -13.78 26.93 17.53
CA GLY A 322 -14.83 27.44 18.41
C GLY A 322 -16.27 27.22 17.92
N ASP A 323 -17.17 27.26 18.90
CA ASP A 323 -18.61 26.91 18.90
C ASP A 323 -18.94 25.42 18.67
N GLY A 324 -19.57 24.79 19.67
CA GLY A 324 -19.95 23.37 19.62
C GLY A 324 -21.00 23.04 18.56
N ALA A 325 -21.55 24.05 17.88
CA ALA A 325 -22.53 23.89 16.80
C ALA A 325 -21.84 23.57 15.46
N ALA A 326 -20.74 24.24 15.12
CA ALA A 326 -19.93 23.91 13.96
C ALA A 326 -19.28 22.52 14.11
N GLU A 327 -18.80 22.20 15.32
CA GLU A 327 -18.28 20.86 15.64
C GLU A 327 -19.35 19.77 15.47
N ALA A 328 -20.56 19.99 15.97
CA ALA A 328 -21.67 19.04 15.83
C ALA A 328 -22.14 18.87 14.37
N GLN A 329 -22.13 19.95 13.57
CA GLN A 329 -22.48 19.88 12.16
C GLN A 329 -21.46 19.07 11.35
N VAL A 330 -20.16 19.33 11.53
CA VAL A 330 -19.10 18.55 10.87
C VAL A 330 -19.13 17.10 11.35
N GLN A 331 -19.39 16.86 12.64
CA GLN A 331 -19.54 15.51 13.19
C GLN A 331 -20.74 14.77 12.57
N SER A 332 -21.80 15.48 12.17
CA SER A 332 -22.95 14.87 11.47
C SER A 332 -22.63 14.50 10.01
N ASP A 333 -21.59 15.10 9.43
CA ASP A 333 -21.14 14.91 8.05
C ASP A 333 -19.81 14.12 7.95
N LEU A 334 -19.45 13.32 8.97
CA LEU A 334 -18.16 12.64 9.06
C LEU A 334 -17.75 11.81 7.83
N LEU A 335 -18.71 11.27 7.08
CA LEU A 335 -18.42 10.50 5.86
C LEU A 335 -18.11 11.38 4.64
N ARG A 336 -18.27 12.69 4.76
CA ARG A 336 -17.96 13.70 3.74
C ARG A 336 -16.76 14.55 4.12
N ARG A 337 -16.54 14.80 5.42
CA ARG A 337 -15.39 15.53 5.95
C ARG A 337 -14.78 14.74 7.10
N VAL A 338 -13.75 13.96 6.80
CA VAL A 338 -13.08 13.12 7.80
C VAL A 338 -11.94 13.89 8.45
N PRO A 339 -11.78 13.82 9.79
CA PRO A 339 -10.56 14.29 10.40
C PRO A 339 -9.40 13.41 9.94
N SER A 340 -8.37 14.03 9.40
CA SER A 340 -7.20 13.38 8.86
C SER A 340 -5.93 14.02 9.41
N GLY A 341 -4.84 13.25 9.41
CA GLY A 341 -3.50 13.75 9.67
C GLY A 341 -2.70 13.78 8.37
N PRO A 342 -1.93 14.84 8.08
CA PRO A 342 -0.98 14.82 6.97
C PRO A 342 -0.03 13.63 7.08
N LEU A 343 0.25 13.00 5.93
CA LEU A 343 1.48 12.21 5.82
C LEU A 343 2.67 13.18 5.92
N PRO A 344 3.57 13.05 6.91
CA PRO A 344 4.56 14.08 7.17
C PRO A 344 5.47 14.31 5.96
N GLY A 345 5.67 15.58 5.60
CA GLY A 345 6.54 15.94 4.50
C GLY A 345 6.64 17.46 4.32
N PRO A 346 7.59 17.95 3.51
CA PRO A 346 7.83 19.39 3.37
C PRO A 346 6.64 20.19 2.84
N ALA A 347 5.78 19.56 2.02
CA ALA A 347 4.60 20.16 1.43
C ALA A 347 3.30 19.83 2.18
N ALA A 348 3.39 19.13 3.32
CA ALA A 348 2.21 18.71 4.06
C ALA A 348 1.58 19.89 4.79
N GLN A 349 0.26 20.04 4.66
CA GLN A 349 -0.50 20.99 5.47
C GLN A 349 -0.47 20.54 6.93
N ARG A 350 -0.11 21.45 7.84
CA ARG A 350 0.07 21.13 9.26
C ARG A 350 -1.24 21.26 10.01
N THR A 351 -1.52 20.30 10.89
CA THR A 351 -2.54 20.43 11.93
C THR A 351 -2.08 21.43 13.01
N ARG A 352 -2.98 21.77 13.93
CA ARG A 352 -2.72 22.67 15.06
C ARG A 352 -3.17 22.03 16.38
N GLY A 353 -2.82 22.66 17.50
CA GLY A 353 -3.24 22.24 18.83
C GLY A 353 -2.74 20.84 19.19
N ALA A 354 -3.56 20.07 19.91
CA ALA A 354 -3.19 18.74 20.41
C ALA A 354 -2.78 17.75 19.29
N VAL A 355 -3.37 17.86 18.10
CA VAL A 355 -3.04 16.95 16.99
C VAL A 355 -1.65 17.23 16.42
N ALA A 356 -1.25 18.50 16.37
CA ALA A 356 0.11 18.87 15.98
C ALA A 356 1.16 18.37 17.00
N GLU A 357 0.82 18.37 18.29
CA GLU A 357 1.68 17.80 19.34
C GLU A 357 1.83 16.28 19.15
N TRP A 358 0.73 15.58 18.88
CA TRP A 358 0.77 14.14 18.61
C TRP A 358 1.57 13.78 17.36
N GLU A 359 1.45 14.57 16.29
CA GLU A 359 2.27 14.44 15.09
C GLU A 359 3.75 14.68 15.41
N GLY A 360 4.06 15.70 16.20
CA GLY A 360 5.42 16.03 16.63
C GLY A 360 6.07 14.93 17.47
N GLU A 361 5.30 14.28 18.35
CA GLU A 361 5.79 13.15 19.16
C GLU A 361 5.91 11.84 18.36
N ALA A 362 5.16 11.70 17.27
CA ALA A 362 5.18 10.52 16.42
C ALA A 362 6.33 10.52 15.41
N LEU A 363 6.83 11.71 15.03
CA LEU A 363 8.02 11.96 14.20
C LEU A 363 9.31 11.64 14.95
#